data_AF-A0A7K2LY78-F1
#
_entry.id   AF-A0A7K2LY78-F1
#
_cell.length_a   1.000
_cell.length_b   1.000
_cell.length_c   1.000
_cell.angle_alpha   90.00
_cell.angle_beta   90.00
_cell.angle_gamma   90.00
#
_symmetry.space_group_name_H-M   'P 1'
#
loop_
_entity.id
_entity.type
_entity.pdbx_description
1 polymer ?
#
loop_
_entity_poly.entity_id
_entity_poly.type
_entity_poly.pdbx_seq_one_letter_code
_entity_poly.pdbx_strand_id
1 'polypeptide(L)'
;MSLFDAVFLSYDEPMGNSLHARLQRTLGGTVKRLHGVHGMRRAYRLCAEVVDREQFFLADGDFAIDNGFDASAVEPLGEGVSMRVWQAVNPVNALSYGYGGLKLIRRSALREMGEAVDVLAALPGRIEFAPQTAGITRFNQSPFHAWKAGFRECAMLARGSDYGMADDDARKRVEAWMTSHEGEFAAYAAAGAREGVTFAREAAHETKEFDQLNDPAWLRGRFTTAHGDHAVSG
;
A
#
# COMPACT_ATOMS: atom_id res chain seq x y z
N MET A 1 22.21 -18.32 -0.58
CA MET A 1 21.74 -17.24 0.31
C MET A 1 21.01 -16.23 -0.56
N SER A 2 19.83 -15.74 -0.16
CA SER A 2 19.11 -14.73 -0.96
C SER A 2 19.95 -13.46 -1.08
N LEU A 3 19.87 -12.80 -2.24
CA LEU A 3 20.58 -11.55 -2.51
C LEU A 3 20.05 -10.39 -1.64
N PHE A 4 18.79 -10.51 -1.22
CA PHE A 4 18.02 -9.49 -0.51
C PHE A 4 17.50 -10.02 0.82
N ASP A 5 17.40 -9.13 1.80
CA ASP A 5 16.55 -9.35 2.98
C ASP A 5 15.07 -9.18 2.58
N ALA A 6 14.16 -9.58 3.46
CA ALA A 6 12.73 -9.35 3.28
C ALA A 6 12.06 -8.92 4.59
N VAL A 7 11.17 -7.94 4.49
CA VAL A 7 10.36 -7.42 5.59
C VAL A 7 8.88 -7.46 5.24
N PHE A 8 8.07 -8.02 6.14
CA PHE A 8 6.62 -7.92 6.12
C PHE A 8 6.17 -6.85 7.10
N LEU A 9 5.59 -5.75 6.58
CA LEU A 9 5.17 -4.60 7.35
C LEU A 9 3.67 -4.64 7.61
N SER A 10 3.26 -4.94 8.84
CA SER A 10 1.84 -5.09 9.21
C SER A 10 1.44 -4.17 10.35
N TYR A 11 0.15 -3.88 10.46
CA TYR A 11 -0.41 -3.09 11.55
C TYR A 11 -1.62 -3.77 12.19
N ASP A 12 -2.77 -3.79 11.50
CA ASP A 12 -4.02 -4.33 12.03
C ASP A 12 -4.74 -5.29 11.08
N GLU A 13 -4.06 -5.70 10.00
CA GLU A 13 -4.63 -6.56 8.97
C GLU A 13 -4.95 -7.96 9.52
N PRO A 14 -6.23 -8.43 9.47
CA PRO A 14 -6.64 -9.73 10.01
C PRO A 14 -5.85 -10.93 9.48
N MET A 15 -5.44 -10.89 8.21
CA MET A 15 -4.70 -11.93 7.52
C MET A 15 -3.17 -11.78 7.66
N GLY A 16 -2.67 -10.80 8.42
CA GLY A 16 -1.23 -10.49 8.48
C GLY A 16 -0.36 -11.71 8.84
N ASN A 17 -0.84 -12.61 9.71
CA ASN A 17 -0.13 -13.85 10.04
C ASN A 17 -0.02 -14.82 8.85
N SER A 18 -1.13 -15.05 8.13
CA SER A 18 -1.16 -16.00 7.02
C SER A 18 -0.43 -15.46 5.79
N LEU A 19 -0.52 -14.15 5.54
CA LEU A 19 0.20 -13.46 4.47
C LEU A 19 1.71 -13.40 4.73
N HIS A 20 2.14 -13.15 5.97
CA HIS A 20 3.55 -13.25 6.35
C HIS A 20 4.11 -14.66 6.10
N ALA A 21 3.39 -15.69 6.54
CA ALA A 21 3.79 -17.09 6.31
C ALA A 21 3.83 -17.44 4.82
N ARG A 22 2.89 -16.92 4.02
CA ARG A 22 2.88 -17.08 2.55
C ARG A 22 4.11 -16.43 1.92
N LEU A 23 4.40 -15.18 2.28
CA LEU A 23 5.58 -14.48 1.79
C LEU A 23 6.88 -15.22 2.11
N GLN A 24 6.99 -15.74 3.33
CA GLN A 24 8.16 -16.52 3.74
C GLN A 24 8.36 -17.78 2.88
N ARG A 25 7.28 -18.50 2.57
CA ARG A 25 7.35 -19.69 1.70
C ARG A 25 7.74 -19.31 0.28
N THR A 26 7.12 -18.28 -0.31
CA THR A 26 7.38 -17.87 -1.69
C THR A 26 8.80 -17.36 -1.89
N LEU A 27 9.33 -16.56 -0.96
CA LEU A 27 10.69 -16.03 -1.07
C LEU A 27 11.78 -17.06 -0.69
N GLY A 28 11.40 -18.22 -0.14
CA GLY A 28 12.33 -19.31 0.16
C GLY A 28 13.36 -18.97 1.26
N GLY A 29 13.04 -18.05 2.17
CA GLY A 29 13.99 -17.55 3.17
C GLY A 29 13.30 -16.94 4.40
N THR A 30 14.08 -16.39 5.34
CA THR A 30 13.53 -15.70 6.51
C THR A 30 12.94 -14.36 6.10
N VAL A 31 11.70 -14.09 6.49
CA VAL A 31 11.07 -12.78 6.34
C VAL A 31 10.91 -12.16 7.71
N LYS A 32 11.62 -11.05 7.96
CA LYS A 32 11.49 -10.28 9.20
C LYS A 32 10.08 -9.67 9.24
N ARG A 33 9.44 -9.61 10.40
CA ARG A 33 8.12 -8.97 10.54
C ARG A 33 8.23 -7.76 11.44
N LEU A 34 7.81 -6.60 10.91
CA LEU A 34 7.60 -5.41 11.70
C LEU A 34 6.09 -5.21 11.85
N HIS A 35 5.60 -5.15 13.08
CA HIS A 35 4.17 -5.18 13.38
C HIS A 35 3.77 -4.08 14.37
N GLY A 36 2.58 -3.49 14.19
CA GLY A 36 1.96 -2.59 15.17
C GLY A 36 2.65 -1.23 15.31
N VAL A 37 3.43 -0.82 14.31
CA VAL A 37 4.11 0.48 14.34
C VAL A 37 3.14 1.61 14.01
N HIS A 38 2.95 2.52 14.94
CA HIS A 38 2.23 3.77 14.71
C HIS A 38 3.06 4.74 13.85
N GLY A 39 2.40 5.33 12.84
CA GLY A 39 2.99 6.30 11.91
C GLY A 39 3.66 5.62 10.72
N MET A 40 3.10 5.79 9.52
CA MET A 40 3.55 5.14 8.29
C MET A 40 5.04 5.41 7.99
N ARG A 41 5.48 6.67 8.06
CA ARG A 41 6.90 7.03 7.82
C ARG A 41 7.85 6.39 8.82
N ARG A 42 7.45 6.34 10.10
CA ARG A 42 8.22 5.65 11.15
C ARG A 42 8.32 4.15 10.88
N ALA A 43 7.22 3.54 10.45
CA ALA A 43 7.15 2.12 10.10
C ALA A 43 8.15 1.77 8.98
N TYR A 44 8.14 2.56 7.90
CA TYR A 44 9.06 2.43 6.78
C TYR A 44 10.53 2.65 7.20
N ARG A 45 10.84 3.69 7.99
CA ARG A 45 12.20 3.92 8.52
C ARG A 45 12.69 2.75 9.38
N LEU A 46 11.83 2.17 10.23
CA LEU A 46 12.19 1.01 11.05
C LEU A 46 12.43 -0.25 10.22
N CYS A 47 11.78 -0.42 9.07
CA CYS A 47 12.13 -1.51 8.14
C CYS A 47 13.61 -1.43 7.69
N ALA A 48 14.14 -0.23 7.49
CA ALA A 48 15.54 -0.03 7.14
C ALA A 48 16.51 -0.32 8.31
N GLU A 49 16.04 -0.31 9.55
CA GLU A 49 16.88 -0.63 10.72
C GLU A 49 16.97 -2.12 11.01
N VAL A 50 15.96 -2.90 10.61
CA VAL A 50 15.94 -4.35 10.85
C VAL A 50 16.66 -5.16 9.77
N VAL A 51 16.99 -4.56 8.63
CA VAL A 51 17.68 -5.23 7.52
C VAL A 51 19.20 -5.04 7.56
N ASP A 52 19.92 -6.07 7.12
CA ASP A 52 21.37 -6.11 7.06
C ASP A 52 21.87 -5.70 5.66
N ARG A 53 21.07 -5.99 4.63
CA ARG A 53 21.38 -5.69 3.23
C ARG A 53 20.96 -4.28 2.83
N GLU A 54 21.68 -3.70 1.86
CA GLU A 54 21.34 -2.38 1.32
C GLU A 54 20.03 -2.39 0.53
N GLN A 55 19.70 -3.50 -0.12
CA GLN A 55 18.46 -3.68 -0.85
C GLN A 55 17.66 -4.83 -0.25
N PHE A 56 16.36 -4.62 -0.07
CA PHE A 56 15.49 -5.61 0.56
C PHE A 56 14.08 -5.55 0.00
N PHE A 57 13.37 -6.68 0.06
CA PHE A 57 11.96 -6.75 -0.26
C PHE A 57 11.11 -6.21 0.88
N LEU A 58 10.12 -5.37 0.57
CA LEU A 58 9.10 -4.91 1.51
C LEU A 58 7.72 -5.26 0.96
N ALA A 59 6.94 -5.97 1.76
CA ALA A 59 5.54 -6.27 1.50
C ALA A 59 4.67 -5.63 2.60
N ASP A 60 3.58 -4.97 2.20
CA ASP A 60 2.60 -4.41 3.12
C ASP A 60 1.73 -5.54 3.72
N GLY A 61 1.08 -5.26 4.85
CA GLY A 61 0.39 -6.24 5.69
C GLY A 61 -0.80 -6.95 5.03
N ASP A 62 -1.24 -6.43 3.90
CA ASP A 62 -2.31 -6.97 3.07
C ASP A 62 -1.81 -7.59 1.75
N PHE A 63 -0.50 -7.63 1.50
CA PHE A 63 0.02 -8.16 0.25
C PHE A 63 0.07 -9.69 0.24
N ALA A 64 -0.68 -10.29 -0.68
CA ALA A 64 -0.65 -11.72 -0.97
C ALA A 64 0.20 -11.98 -2.21
N ILE A 65 1.48 -12.27 -2.00
CA ILE A 65 2.43 -12.59 -3.07
C ILE A 65 1.98 -13.79 -3.91
N ASP A 66 2.16 -13.73 -5.22
CA ASP A 66 1.89 -14.84 -6.12
C ASP A 66 2.86 -16.02 -5.85
N ASN A 67 2.37 -17.25 -5.89
CA ASN A 67 3.22 -18.42 -5.60
C ASN A 67 4.28 -18.67 -6.67
N GLY A 68 4.09 -18.15 -7.89
CA GLY A 68 5.04 -18.21 -8.99
C GLY A 68 6.00 -17.01 -9.05
N PHE A 69 5.97 -16.10 -8.09
CA PHE A 69 6.93 -14.99 -8.06
C PHE A 69 8.36 -15.52 -7.81
N ASP A 70 9.21 -15.42 -8.83
CA ASP A 70 10.60 -15.84 -8.75
C ASP A 70 11.50 -14.71 -8.25
N ALA A 71 11.79 -14.71 -6.95
CA ALA A 71 12.70 -13.75 -6.33
C ALA A 71 14.15 -13.90 -6.77
N SER A 72 14.55 -15.05 -7.34
CA SER A 72 15.92 -15.30 -7.81
C SER A 72 16.22 -14.64 -9.15
N ALA A 73 15.18 -14.35 -9.94
CA ALA A 73 15.26 -13.61 -11.20
C ALA A 73 15.24 -12.08 -11.02
N VAL A 74 15.14 -11.59 -9.78
CA VAL A 74 15.09 -10.15 -9.50
C VAL A 74 16.49 -9.56 -9.49
N GLU A 75 16.76 -8.71 -10.48
CA GLU A 75 17.99 -7.93 -10.54
C GLU A 75 18.03 -6.81 -9.48
N PRO A 76 19.21 -6.50 -8.91
CA PRO A 76 19.38 -5.34 -8.04
C PRO A 76 18.91 -4.03 -8.69
N LEU A 77 18.56 -3.06 -7.85
CA LEU A 77 18.29 -1.70 -8.27
C LEU A 77 19.55 -1.08 -8.86
N GLY A 78 19.42 -0.43 -10.03
CA GLY A 78 20.50 0.34 -10.65
C GLY A 78 20.83 1.61 -9.87
N GLU A 79 21.96 2.24 -10.20
CA GLU A 79 22.39 3.49 -9.56
C GLU A 79 21.29 4.58 -9.64
N GLY A 80 21.08 5.31 -8.54
CA GLY A 80 20.08 6.37 -8.43
C GLY A 80 18.62 5.92 -8.31
N VAL A 81 18.33 4.61 -8.34
CA VAL A 81 16.97 4.03 -8.17
C VAL A 81 16.69 3.64 -6.71
N SER A 82 15.82 4.35 -6.01
CA SER A 82 15.56 4.05 -4.60
C SER A 82 14.60 2.90 -4.37
N MET A 83 13.72 2.64 -5.34
CA MET A 83 12.71 1.59 -5.23
C MET A 83 12.31 1.06 -6.59
N ARG A 84 11.99 -0.23 -6.67
CA ARG A 84 11.19 -0.84 -7.72
C ARG A 84 9.89 -1.37 -7.12
N VAL A 85 8.76 -1.06 -7.73
CA VAL A 85 7.43 -1.50 -7.31
C VAL A 85 6.85 -2.44 -8.37
N TRP A 86 6.48 -3.64 -7.96
CA TRP A 86 5.72 -4.57 -8.80
C TRP A 86 4.22 -4.32 -8.64
N GLN A 87 3.46 -4.65 -9.67
CA GLN A 87 2.02 -4.47 -9.62
C GLN A 87 1.36 -5.48 -8.68
N ALA A 88 0.24 -5.09 -8.08
CA ALA A 88 -0.69 -6.00 -7.43
C ALA A 88 -2.06 -5.88 -8.08
N VAL A 89 -2.76 -7.02 -8.15
CA VAL A 89 -4.18 -7.04 -8.52
C VAL A 89 -5.01 -6.49 -7.37
N ASN A 90 -5.90 -5.58 -7.69
CA ASN A 90 -6.94 -5.12 -6.79
C ASN A 90 -8.09 -6.14 -6.74
N PRO A 91 -8.43 -6.69 -5.57
CA PRO A 91 -9.39 -7.78 -5.44
C PRO A 91 -10.84 -7.40 -5.73
N VAL A 92 -11.21 -6.12 -5.79
CA VAL A 92 -12.61 -5.68 -5.95
C VAL A 92 -12.90 -4.99 -7.30
N ASN A 93 -11.87 -4.72 -8.11
CA ASN A 93 -12.02 -4.16 -9.46
C ASN A 93 -11.07 -4.76 -10.52
N ALA A 94 -10.26 -5.75 -10.14
CA ALA A 94 -9.34 -6.49 -11.00
C ALA A 94 -8.23 -5.66 -11.70
N LEU A 95 -8.10 -4.36 -11.43
CA LEU A 95 -7.02 -3.55 -11.97
C LEU A 95 -5.67 -3.99 -11.38
N SER A 96 -4.62 -3.97 -12.19
CA SER A 96 -3.24 -4.27 -11.78
C SER A 96 -2.35 -3.04 -11.93
N TYR A 97 -1.82 -2.53 -10.82
CA TYR A 97 -0.90 -1.38 -10.78
C TYR A 97 -0.14 -1.35 -9.45
N GLY A 98 0.68 -0.33 -9.21
CA GLY A 98 1.61 -0.28 -8.06
C GLY A 98 0.97 -0.16 -6.67
N TYR A 99 -0.34 0.07 -6.55
CA TYR A 99 -1.02 0.17 -5.26
C TYR A 99 -0.96 -1.17 -4.49
N GLY A 100 -0.45 -1.13 -3.25
CA GLY A 100 -0.27 -2.31 -2.42
C GLY A 100 0.71 -3.34 -2.99
N GLY A 101 1.54 -2.94 -3.97
CA GLY A 101 2.50 -3.80 -4.65
C GLY A 101 3.70 -4.21 -3.78
N LEU A 102 4.37 -5.31 -4.19
CA LEU A 102 5.68 -5.69 -3.65
C LEU A 102 6.71 -4.63 -4.02
N LYS A 103 7.64 -4.35 -3.10
CA LYS A 103 8.68 -3.33 -3.30
C LYS A 103 10.06 -3.96 -3.09
N LEU A 104 11.02 -3.60 -3.94
CA LEU A 104 12.45 -3.75 -3.67
C LEU A 104 12.96 -2.36 -3.39
N ILE A 105 13.56 -2.14 -2.23
CA ILE A 105 13.86 -0.79 -1.74
C ILE A 105 15.28 -0.69 -1.19
N ARG A 106 15.89 0.50 -1.35
CA ARG A 106 17.14 0.86 -0.70
C ARG A 106 16.93 1.25 0.75
N ARG A 107 17.74 0.65 1.62
CA ARG A 107 17.85 0.98 3.03
C ARG A 107 18.25 2.44 3.22
N SER A 108 19.26 2.91 2.48
CA SER A 108 19.70 4.31 2.51
C SER A 108 18.57 5.29 2.17
N ALA A 109 17.81 5.02 1.11
CA ALA A 109 16.70 5.87 0.68
C ALA A 109 15.61 6.02 1.74
N LEU A 110 15.32 4.98 2.52
CA LEU A 110 14.38 5.06 3.62
C LEU A 110 14.88 5.91 4.80
N ARG A 111 16.18 5.85 5.07
CA ARG A 111 16.81 6.67 6.13
C ARG A 111 16.81 8.14 5.77
N GLU A 112 17.00 8.44 4.49
CA GLU A 112 17.04 9.79 3.91
C GLU A 112 15.67 10.31 3.47
N MET A 113 14.61 9.51 3.64
CA MET A 113 13.26 9.85 3.24
C MET A 113 12.82 11.19 3.86
N GLY A 114 12.35 12.11 3.02
CA GLY A 114 11.83 13.42 3.40
C GLY A 114 10.42 13.38 3.99
N GLU A 115 9.73 14.52 3.90
CA GLU A 115 8.34 14.65 4.36
C GLU A 115 7.41 14.82 3.16
N ALA A 116 6.56 13.82 2.93
CA ALA A 116 5.44 13.87 2.01
C ALA A 116 4.30 12.98 2.52
N VAL A 117 3.10 13.16 1.96
CA VAL A 117 1.93 12.34 2.29
C VAL A 117 2.09 10.94 1.71
N ASP A 118 2.57 10.84 0.46
CA ASP A 118 2.98 9.59 -0.18
C ASP A 118 4.44 9.26 0.17
N VAL A 119 4.68 8.05 0.66
CA VAL A 119 6.03 7.58 0.98
C VAL A 119 6.92 7.54 -0.27
N LEU A 120 6.39 7.17 -1.44
CA LEU A 120 7.21 7.10 -2.65
C LEU A 120 7.76 8.49 -3.02
N ALA A 121 7.08 9.59 -2.62
CA ALA A 121 7.39 10.97 -3.05
C ALA A 121 8.40 11.58 -2.09
N ALA A 122 8.42 11.06 -0.87
CA ALA A 122 9.41 11.38 0.12
C ALA A 122 10.76 10.67 -0.12
N LEU A 123 10.82 9.64 -0.97
CA LEU A 123 12.08 8.95 -1.24
C LEU A 123 12.99 9.79 -2.13
N PRO A 124 14.31 9.85 -1.84
CA PRO A 124 15.27 10.40 -2.80
C PRO A 124 15.33 9.50 -4.05
N GLY A 125 15.86 9.99 -5.16
CA GLY A 125 16.13 9.19 -6.35
C GLY A 125 14.89 8.77 -7.15
N ARG A 126 15.09 7.87 -8.13
CA ARG A 126 14.02 7.43 -9.04
C ARG A 126 13.27 6.22 -8.48
N ILE A 127 11.99 6.13 -8.84
CA ILE A 127 11.15 4.95 -8.59
C ILE A 127 10.93 4.23 -9.93
N GLU A 128 11.15 2.92 -9.96
CA GLU A 128 10.84 2.05 -11.08
C GLU A 128 9.51 1.33 -10.87
N PHE A 129 8.66 1.28 -11.89
CA PHE A 129 7.44 0.48 -11.88
C PHE A 129 7.63 -0.74 -12.78
N ALA A 130 7.71 -1.92 -12.18
CA ALA A 130 7.80 -3.17 -12.91
C ALA A 130 6.42 -3.56 -13.45
N PRO A 131 6.27 -3.85 -14.75
CA PRO A 131 4.97 -4.20 -15.33
C PRO A 131 4.46 -5.58 -14.89
N GLN A 132 5.32 -6.42 -14.32
CA GLN A 132 4.95 -7.73 -13.81
C GLN A 132 4.10 -7.60 -12.54
N THR A 133 2.98 -8.32 -12.52
CA THR A 133 2.16 -8.53 -11.31
C THR A 133 2.86 -9.49 -10.37
N ALA A 134 3.10 -9.08 -9.13
CA ALA A 134 3.73 -9.90 -8.10
C ALA A 134 2.73 -10.54 -7.13
N GLY A 135 1.44 -10.16 -7.17
CA GLY A 135 0.44 -10.70 -6.25
C GLY A 135 -0.87 -9.92 -6.25
N ILE A 136 -1.57 -10.01 -5.13
CA ILE A 136 -2.87 -9.36 -4.89
C ILE A 136 -2.75 -8.51 -3.63
N THR A 137 -3.23 -7.26 -3.66
CA THR A 137 -3.37 -6.44 -2.44
C THR A 137 -4.68 -6.84 -1.77
N ARG A 138 -4.63 -7.83 -0.88
CA ARG A 138 -5.80 -8.39 -0.17
C ARG A 138 -6.27 -7.43 0.93
N PHE A 139 -6.52 -6.16 0.63
CA PHE A 139 -7.01 -5.18 1.62
C PHE A 139 -8.44 -5.48 2.08
N ASN A 140 -9.19 -6.27 1.31
CA ASN A 140 -10.61 -6.53 1.53
C ASN A 140 -10.87 -7.61 2.60
N GLN A 141 -10.23 -7.47 3.77
CA GLN A 141 -10.25 -8.45 4.87
C GLN A 141 -11.32 -8.16 5.92
N SER A 142 -11.93 -6.98 5.88
CA SER A 142 -13.03 -6.54 6.74
C SER A 142 -13.68 -5.28 6.14
N PRO A 143 -14.87 -4.86 6.62
CA PRO A 143 -15.47 -3.59 6.22
C PRO A 143 -14.53 -2.38 6.34
N PHE A 144 -13.87 -2.23 7.50
CA PHE A 144 -12.96 -1.11 7.77
C PHE A 144 -11.76 -1.12 6.82
N HIS A 145 -11.11 -2.28 6.63
CA HIS A 145 -9.93 -2.38 5.77
C HIS A 145 -10.26 -2.11 4.29
N ALA A 146 -11.41 -2.59 3.81
CA ALA A 146 -11.89 -2.31 2.47
C ALA A 146 -12.20 -0.82 2.28
N TRP A 147 -12.94 -0.21 3.21
CA TRP A 147 -13.21 1.22 3.20
C TRP A 147 -11.93 2.05 3.26
N LYS A 148 -11.00 1.72 4.17
CA LYS A 148 -9.71 2.41 4.36
C LYS A 148 -8.90 2.45 3.06
N ALA A 149 -8.83 1.31 2.37
CA ALA A 149 -8.14 1.18 1.09
C ALA A 149 -8.74 2.09 0.02
N GLY A 150 -10.06 1.99 -0.21
CA GLY A 150 -10.75 2.82 -1.20
C GLY A 150 -10.66 4.31 -0.87
N PHE A 151 -10.83 4.68 0.40
CA PHE A 151 -10.76 6.05 0.88
C PHE A 151 -9.39 6.68 0.62
N ARG A 152 -8.32 6.03 1.08
CA ARG A 152 -6.96 6.57 0.94
C ARG A 152 -6.54 6.65 -0.52
N GLU A 153 -6.75 5.59 -1.29
CA GLU A 153 -6.31 5.55 -2.68
C GLU A 153 -7.06 6.60 -3.52
N CYS A 154 -8.38 6.70 -3.39
CA CYS A 154 -9.14 7.67 -4.18
C CYS A 154 -8.94 9.12 -3.71
N ALA A 155 -8.67 9.36 -2.42
CA ALA A 155 -8.25 10.68 -1.95
C ALA A 155 -6.93 11.12 -2.60
N MET A 156 -5.94 10.21 -2.66
CA MET A 156 -4.65 10.48 -3.30
C MET A 156 -4.78 10.65 -4.82
N LEU A 157 -5.54 9.80 -5.50
CA LEU A 157 -5.79 9.93 -6.94
C LEU A 157 -6.52 11.23 -7.27
N ALA A 158 -7.51 11.64 -6.47
CA ALA A 158 -8.26 12.88 -6.68
C ALA A 158 -7.44 14.14 -6.37
N ARG A 159 -6.45 14.05 -5.47
CA ARG A 159 -5.50 15.14 -5.19
C ARG A 159 -4.59 15.44 -6.38
N GLY A 160 -4.31 14.44 -7.22
CA GLY A 160 -3.32 14.49 -8.29
C GLY A 160 -2.03 13.76 -7.91
N SER A 161 -1.34 13.20 -8.90
CA SER A 161 -0.12 12.40 -8.70
C SER A 161 1.13 13.26 -8.76
N ASP A 162 2.01 13.12 -7.76
CA ASP A 162 3.35 13.72 -7.76
C ASP A 162 4.33 13.04 -8.76
N TYR A 163 3.92 11.94 -9.42
CA TYR A 163 4.75 11.18 -10.38
C TYR A 163 4.27 11.28 -11.83
N GLY A 164 3.41 12.24 -12.15
CA GLY A 164 3.00 12.51 -13.54
C GLY A 164 2.06 11.47 -14.15
N MET A 165 1.21 10.83 -13.32
CA MET A 165 0.09 10.04 -13.85
C MET A 165 -0.85 10.95 -14.67
N ALA A 166 -1.25 10.50 -15.85
CA ALA A 166 -2.22 11.23 -16.65
C ALA A 166 -3.58 11.30 -15.95
N ASP A 167 -4.22 12.48 -15.97
CA ASP A 167 -5.51 12.72 -15.29
C ASP A 167 -6.61 11.74 -15.71
N ASP A 168 -6.62 11.33 -16.98
CA ASP A 168 -7.59 10.36 -17.49
C ASP A 168 -7.41 8.97 -16.87
N ASP A 169 -6.18 8.55 -16.60
CA ASP A 169 -5.92 7.26 -15.96
C ASP A 169 -6.29 7.31 -14.48
N ALA A 170 -6.01 8.43 -13.80
CA ALA A 170 -6.46 8.64 -12.43
C ALA A 170 -8.00 8.59 -12.33
N ARG A 171 -8.70 9.28 -13.24
CA ARG A 171 -10.17 9.29 -13.31
C ARG A 171 -10.75 7.89 -13.53
N LYS A 172 -10.21 7.11 -14.46
CA LYS A 172 -10.65 5.72 -14.71
C LYS A 172 -10.46 4.84 -13.48
N ARG A 173 -9.35 4.98 -12.76
CA ARG A 173 -9.10 4.22 -11.53
C ARG A 173 -10.08 4.59 -10.43
N VAL A 174 -10.31 5.88 -10.22
CA VAL A 174 -11.31 6.37 -9.26
C VAL A 174 -12.70 5.84 -9.59
N GLU A 175 -13.10 5.85 -10.86
CA GLU A 175 -14.37 5.27 -11.32
C GLU A 175 -14.48 3.77 -11.03
N ALA A 176 -13.43 2.99 -11.31
CA ALA A 176 -13.40 1.56 -11.00
C ALA A 176 -13.54 1.27 -9.50
N TRP A 177 -12.90 2.08 -8.65
CA TRP A 177 -13.06 1.99 -7.20
C TRP A 177 -14.49 2.34 -6.74
N MET A 178 -15.04 3.46 -7.21
CA MET A 178 -16.39 3.91 -6.81
C MET A 178 -17.52 2.99 -7.28
N THR A 179 -17.28 2.18 -8.30
CA THR A 179 -18.23 1.22 -8.87
C THR A 179 -17.96 -0.23 -8.46
N SER A 180 -16.96 -0.47 -7.60
CA SER A 180 -16.63 -1.81 -7.11
C SER A 180 -17.81 -2.45 -6.36
N HIS A 181 -18.21 -3.64 -6.79
CA HIS A 181 -19.34 -4.39 -6.22
C HIS A 181 -19.08 -5.90 -6.15
N GLU A 182 -18.00 -6.38 -6.77
CA GLU A 182 -17.60 -7.78 -6.75
C GLU A 182 -16.47 -8.01 -5.74
N GLY A 183 -16.54 -9.12 -5.01
CA GLY A 183 -15.57 -9.48 -3.98
C GLY A 183 -16.00 -9.09 -2.56
N GLU A 184 -15.34 -9.69 -1.57
CA GLU A 184 -15.63 -9.43 -0.15
C GLU A 184 -15.49 -7.94 0.15
N PHE A 185 -16.47 -7.37 0.84
CA PHE A 185 -16.51 -5.97 1.27
C PHE A 185 -16.33 -4.92 0.16
N ALA A 186 -16.57 -5.27 -1.11
CA ALA A 186 -16.44 -4.34 -2.25
C ALA A 186 -17.32 -3.09 -2.09
N ALA A 187 -18.53 -3.22 -1.52
CA ALA A 187 -19.40 -2.08 -1.24
C ALA A 187 -18.77 -1.06 -0.27
N TYR A 188 -18.02 -1.54 0.74
CA TYR A 188 -17.28 -0.68 1.66
C TYR A 188 -16.09 -0.01 0.97
N ALA A 189 -15.37 -0.71 0.10
CA ALA A 189 -14.33 -0.12 -0.74
C ALA A 189 -14.88 1.00 -1.63
N ALA A 190 -16.03 0.78 -2.28
CA ALA A 190 -16.69 1.77 -3.11
C ALA A 190 -17.21 2.97 -2.30
N ALA A 191 -17.73 2.74 -1.09
CA ALA A 191 -18.12 3.81 -0.18
C ALA A 191 -16.91 4.66 0.23
N GLY A 192 -15.83 4.01 0.67
CA GLY A 192 -14.57 4.66 1.00
C GLY A 192 -14.05 5.49 -0.17
N ALA A 193 -14.05 4.93 -1.38
CA ALA A 193 -13.64 5.63 -2.59
C ALA A 193 -14.39 6.96 -2.82
N ARG A 194 -15.74 6.93 -2.75
CA ARG A 194 -16.57 8.14 -2.91
C ARG A 194 -16.29 9.17 -1.82
N GLU A 195 -16.16 8.72 -0.58
CA GLU A 195 -15.83 9.59 0.55
C GLU A 195 -14.42 10.20 0.45
N GLY A 196 -13.44 9.44 -0.06
CA GLY A 196 -12.08 9.89 -0.28
C GLY A 196 -11.99 10.97 -1.36
N VAL A 197 -12.72 10.80 -2.46
CA VAL A 197 -12.85 11.85 -3.49
C VAL A 197 -13.50 13.12 -2.93
N THR A 198 -14.55 12.96 -2.12
CA THR A 198 -15.23 14.10 -1.49
C THR A 198 -14.28 14.84 -0.54
N PHE A 199 -13.59 14.10 0.31
CA PHE A 199 -12.55 14.64 1.19
C PHE A 199 -11.48 15.42 0.41
N ALA A 200 -10.95 14.87 -0.69
CA ALA A 200 -9.92 15.52 -1.47
C ALA A 200 -10.39 16.86 -2.10
N ARG A 201 -11.67 16.95 -2.48
CA ARG A 201 -12.27 18.18 -3.01
C ARG A 201 -12.48 19.24 -1.92
N GLU A 202 -12.96 18.81 -0.75
CA GLU A 202 -13.20 19.70 0.39
C GLU A 202 -11.90 20.26 0.97
N ALA A 203 -10.86 19.43 1.01
CA ALA A 203 -9.56 19.80 1.55
C ALA A 203 -8.81 20.83 0.69
N ALA A 204 -9.25 21.12 -0.55
CA ALA A 204 -8.65 22.13 -1.44
C ALA A 204 -7.11 22.07 -1.57
N HIS A 205 -6.52 20.87 -1.47
CA HIS A 205 -5.06 20.60 -1.44
C HIS A 205 -4.31 21.05 -0.15
N GLU A 206 -5.02 21.32 0.94
CA GLU A 206 -4.41 21.59 2.25
C GLU A 206 -3.62 20.38 2.77
N THR A 207 -2.29 20.50 2.79
CA THR A 207 -1.38 19.38 3.10
C THR A 207 -1.62 18.80 4.50
N LYS A 208 -1.99 19.64 5.47
CA LYS A 208 -2.24 19.22 6.86
C LYS A 208 -3.43 18.28 6.99
N GLU A 209 -4.45 18.43 6.15
CA GLU A 209 -5.60 17.53 6.18
C GLU A 209 -5.23 16.18 5.57
N PHE A 210 -4.45 16.16 4.49
CA PHE A 210 -3.98 14.93 3.87
C PHE A 210 -3.04 14.11 4.76
N ASP A 211 -2.33 14.73 5.71
CA ASP A 211 -1.56 13.99 6.71
C ASP A 211 -2.44 13.06 7.56
N GLN A 212 -3.72 13.40 7.76
CA GLN A 212 -4.69 12.56 8.48
C GLN A 212 -4.97 11.22 7.78
N LEU A 213 -4.74 11.14 6.46
CA LEU A 213 -4.82 9.86 5.74
C LEU A 213 -3.89 8.83 6.37
N ASN A 214 -2.77 9.27 6.96
CA ASN A 214 -1.76 8.42 7.59
C ASN A 214 -1.99 8.15 9.09
N ASP A 215 -3.09 8.65 9.67
CA ASP A 215 -3.47 8.41 11.06
C ASP A 215 -4.53 7.28 11.17
N PRO A 216 -4.17 6.10 11.70
CA PRO A 216 -5.12 5.00 11.86
C PRO A 216 -6.30 5.31 12.79
N ALA A 217 -6.10 6.14 13.81
CA ALA A 217 -7.15 6.49 14.76
C ALA A 217 -8.17 7.43 14.11
N TRP A 218 -7.69 8.42 13.34
CA TRP A 218 -8.55 9.30 12.56
C TRP A 218 -9.40 8.53 11.54
N LEU A 219 -8.77 7.62 10.79
CA LEU A 219 -9.47 6.77 9.82
C LEU A 219 -10.54 5.90 10.48
N ARG A 220 -10.23 5.28 11.63
CA ARG A 220 -11.23 4.49 12.38
C ARG A 220 -12.37 5.36 12.88
N GLY A 221 -12.08 6.54 13.40
CA GLY A 221 -13.09 7.49 13.85
C GLY A 221 -14.04 7.87 12.73
N ARG A 222 -13.49 8.22 11.55
CA ARG A 222 -14.28 8.54 10.36
C ARG A 222 -15.14 7.37 9.90
N PHE A 223 -14.57 6.17 9.82
CA PHE A 223 -15.32 4.97 9.47
C PHE A 223 -16.46 4.69 10.45
N THR A 224 -16.20 4.80 11.76
CA THR A 224 -17.21 4.51 12.80
C THR A 224 -18.35 5.52 12.77
N THR A 225 -18.06 6.80 12.56
CA THR A 225 -19.09 7.84 12.45
C THR A 225 -19.99 7.62 11.22
N ALA A 226 -19.42 7.19 10.09
CA ALA A 226 -20.16 7.01 8.85
C ALA A 226 -20.82 5.63 8.69
N HIS A 227 -20.26 4.58 9.30
CA HIS A 227 -20.62 3.17 9.05
C HIS A 227 -20.82 2.34 10.33
N GLY A 228 -20.73 2.93 11.52
CA GLY A 228 -20.70 2.22 12.81
C GLY A 228 -21.90 1.32 13.08
N ASP A 229 -23.10 1.73 12.67
CA ASP A 229 -24.32 0.93 12.86
C ASP A 229 -24.39 -0.28 11.90
N HIS A 230 -23.69 -0.23 10.78
CA HIS A 230 -23.66 -1.30 9.77
C HIS A 230 -22.54 -2.33 9.99
N ALA A 231 -21.54 -2.02 10.82
CA ALA A 231 -20.40 -2.89 11.10
C ALA A 231 -20.71 -4.02 12.12
N VAL A 232 -21.81 -3.93 12.88
CA VAL A 232 -22.22 -4.91 13.90
C VAL A 232 -23.06 -6.06 13.31
N SER A 233 -23.52 -5.92 12.05
CA SER A 233 -24.53 -6.81 11.46
C SER A 233 -24.02 -7.67 10.28
N GLY A 234 -22.71 -7.75 10.06
CA GLY A 234 -22.08 -8.47 8.94
C GLY A 234 -21.05 -9.49 9.36
#